data_AF-A0A6J4VP08-F1
#
_entry.id   AF-A0A6J4VP08-F1
#
_cell.length_a   1.000
_cell.length_b   1.000
_cell.length_c   1.000
_cell.angle_alpha   90.00
_cell.angle_beta   90.00
_cell.angle_gamma   90.00
#
_symmetry.space_group_name_H-M   'P 1'
#
loop_
_entity.id
_entity.type
_entity.pdbx_description
1 polymer ?
#
loop_
_entity_poly.entity_id
_entity_poly.type
_entity_poly.pdbx_seq_one_letter_code
_entity_poly.pdbx_strand_id
1 'polypeptide(L)'
;MAETWTYYDLRDAFAEEGCPVCRLTLASVDRYFDGLNYEAAGDPGVRAKLRDSLGFCNEHAYRWLHVANVLATAQIYRDILSHLVAEIGDLRAPRRGLFTGVAARLPLAGPEGRDSGGAAMLAPSERCPACVVLDRTETMAVETLVRAIPEPGFAAAYRASAGLCLSHLRLALATARDQAAFDVLRDAAVGGWKAILDHLDEIIRRHDYRYTGEPAGDERGAAERALRQTVGTRGIRGRQGPP
;
A
#
# COMPACT_ATOMS: atom_id res chain seq x y z
N MET A 1 4.48 7.32 -30.01
CA MET A 1 5.16 6.87 -28.78
C MET A 1 4.06 6.39 -27.86
N ALA A 2 4.08 5.15 -27.40
CA ALA A 2 2.92 4.50 -26.79
C ALA A 2 2.45 5.25 -25.52
N GLU A 3 1.33 5.97 -25.63
CA GLU A 3 0.54 6.38 -24.47
C GLU A 3 0.24 5.10 -23.68
N THR A 4 0.90 4.98 -22.53
CA THR A 4 0.79 3.82 -21.65
C THR A 4 -0.63 3.83 -21.09
N TRP A 5 -1.33 2.69 -21.03
CA TRP A 5 -2.69 2.59 -20.47
C TRP A 5 -2.88 3.36 -19.14
N THR A 6 -1.84 3.39 -18.30
CA THR A 6 -1.76 4.16 -17.05
C THR A 6 -2.00 5.67 -17.21
N TYR A 7 -1.64 6.28 -18.33
CA TYR A 7 -1.92 7.70 -18.61
C TYR A 7 -3.42 7.96 -18.66
N TYR A 8 -4.15 7.13 -19.41
CA TYR A 8 -5.60 7.23 -19.52
C TYR A 8 -6.28 6.85 -18.20
N ASP A 9 -5.82 5.79 -17.53
CA ASP A 9 -6.32 5.42 -16.20
C ASP A 9 -6.19 6.58 -15.20
N LEU A 10 -5.07 7.32 -15.22
CA LEU A 10 -4.88 8.50 -14.37
C LEU A 10 -5.84 9.63 -14.73
N ARG A 11 -6.03 9.90 -16.02
CA ARG A 11 -6.97 10.93 -16.48
C ARG A 11 -8.41 10.61 -16.06
N ASP A 12 -8.81 9.36 -16.20
CA ASP A 12 -10.14 8.91 -15.76
C ASP A 12 -10.27 9.02 -14.24
N ALA A 13 -9.21 8.66 -13.50
CA ALA A 13 -9.19 8.78 -12.05
C ALA A 13 -9.19 10.23 -11.52
N PHE A 14 -8.86 11.24 -12.35
CA PHE A 14 -8.96 12.65 -11.95
C PHE A 14 -10.40 13.14 -11.84
N ALA A 15 -11.35 12.50 -12.53
CA ALA A 15 -12.78 12.82 -12.46
C ALA A 15 -13.45 12.24 -11.20
N GLU A 16 -12.73 11.41 -10.46
CA GLU A 16 -13.23 10.68 -9.30
C GLU A 16 -12.73 11.29 -7.98
N GLU A 17 -13.43 11.02 -6.88
CA GLU A 17 -12.99 11.50 -5.57
C GLU A 17 -11.70 10.81 -5.09
N GLY A 18 -10.89 11.58 -4.36
CA GLY A 18 -9.69 11.08 -3.66
C GLY A 18 -8.44 11.01 -4.54
N CYS A 19 -7.39 10.38 -4.01
CA CYS A 19 -6.11 10.35 -4.68
C CYS A 19 -6.13 9.37 -5.87
N PRO A 20 -5.79 9.82 -7.10
CA PRO A 20 -5.82 8.98 -8.29
C PRO A 20 -4.81 7.83 -8.22
N VAL A 21 -3.61 8.06 -7.67
CA VAL A 21 -2.61 7.00 -7.49
C VAL A 21 -3.06 5.96 -6.47
N CYS A 22 -3.71 6.36 -5.36
CA CYS A 22 -4.33 5.41 -4.43
C CYS A 22 -5.33 4.51 -5.16
N ARG A 23 -6.21 5.11 -5.96
CA ARG A 23 -7.27 4.40 -6.70
C ARG A 23 -6.69 3.35 -7.65
N LEU A 24 -5.77 3.75 -8.52
CA LEU A 24 -5.14 2.85 -9.50
C LEU A 24 -4.43 1.69 -8.81
N THR A 25 -3.69 2.01 -7.75
CA THR A 25 -2.91 1.05 -6.99
C THR A 25 -3.81 0.01 -6.31
N LEU A 26 -4.87 0.43 -5.61
CA LEU A 26 -5.81 -0.48 -4.96
C LEU A 26 -6.60 -1.31 -5.99
N ALA A 27 -7.04 -0.70 -7.09
CA ALA A 27 -7.70 -1.41 -8.18
C ALA A 27 -6.81 -2.48 -8.81
N SER A 28 -5.49 -2.26 -8.86
CA SER A 28 -4.55 -3.29 -9.35
C SER A 28 -4.42 -4.48 -8.40
N VAL A 29 -4.53 -4.25 -7.09
CA VAL A 29 -4.56 -5.33 -6.09
C VAL A 29 -5.87 -6.12 -6.19
N ASP A 30 -7.00 -5.43 -6.38
CA ASP A 30 -8.30 -6.09 -6.55
C ASP A 30 -8.32 -6.95 -7.82
N ARG A 31 -7.85 -6.41 -8.95
CA ARG A 31 -7.69 -7.19 -10.20
C ARG A 31 -6.76 -8.39 -10.04
N TYR A 32 -5.69 -8.25 -9.25
CA TYR A 32 -4.82 -9.38 -8.92
C TYR A 32 -5.55 -10.46 -8.13
N PHE A 33 -6.36 -10.09 -7.13
CA PHE A 33 -7.19 -11.03 -6.38
C PHE A 33 -8.27 -11.69 -7.25
N ASP A 34 -8.89 -10.96 -8.17
CA ASP A 34 -9.86 -11.53 -9.11
C ASP A 34 -9.22 -12.60 -10.01
N GLY A 35 -8.01 -12.33 -10.52
CA GLY A 35 -7.24 -13.32 -11.27
C GLY A 35 -6.88 -14.56 -10.44
N LEU A 36 -6.54 -14.37 -9.16
CA LEU A 36 -6.29 -15.48 -8.24
C LEU A 36 -7.54 -16.33 -7.98
N ASN A 37 -8.71 -15.69 -7.87
CA ASN A 37 -9.99 -16.36 -7.68
C ASN A 37 -10.41 -17.21 -8.89
N TYR A 38 -10.12 -16.74 -10.10
CA TYR A 38 -10.61 -17.37 -11.34
C TYR A 38 -9.67 -18.47 -11.87
N GLU A 39 -8.36 -18.24 -11.88
CA GLU A 39 -7.41 -19.11 -12.61
C GLU A 39 -6.24 -19.59 -11.74
N ALA A 40 -5.79 -18.77 -10.78
CA ALA A 40 -4.43 -18.93 -10.29
C ALA A 40 -4.28 -19.71 -8.96
N ALA A 41 -5.36 -20.10 -8.29
CA ALA A 41 -5.26 -21.07 -7.18
C ALA A 41 -4.73 -22.44 -7.66
N GLY A 42 -4.84 -22.75 -8.96
CA GLY A 42 -4.27 -23.94 -9.60
C GLY A 42 -2.89 -23.73 -10.26
N ASP A 43 -2.47 -22.50 -10.55
CA ASP A 43 -1.22 -22.22 -11.26
C ASP A 43 0.03 -22.55 -10.39
N PRO A 44 0.96 -23.39 -10.86
CA PRO A 44 2.13 -23.78 -10.08
C PRO A 44 3.06 -22.62 -9.70
N GLY A 45 3.22 -21.62 -10.57
CA GLY A 45 4.11 -20.48 -10.33
C GLY A 45 3.55 -19.52 -9.28
N VAL A 46 2.25 -19.27 -9.33
CA VAL A 46 1.54 -18.47 -8.32
C VAL A 46 1.53 -19.18 -6.97
N ARG A 47 1.29 -20.49 -6.95
CA ARG A 47 1.35 -21.28 -5.71
C ARG A 47 2.74 -21.29 -5.07
N ALA A 48 3.80 -21.41 -5.87
CA ALA A 48 5.17 -21.33 -5.37
C ALA A 48 5.42 -19.97 -4.69
N LYS A 49 5.09 -18.86 -5.36
CA LYS A 49 5.23 -17.52 -4.77
C LYS A 49 4.45 -17.34 -3.47
N LEU A 50 3.21 -17.84 -3.41
CA LEU A 50 2.40 -17.78 -2.19
C LEU A 50 2.96 -18.65 -1.08
N ARG A 51 3.58 -19.79 -1.40
CA ARG A 51 4.25 -20.63 -0.42
C ARG A 51 5.49 -19.95 0.14
N ASP A 52 6.34 -19.43 -0.74
CA ASP A 52 7.60 -18.78 -0.37
C ASP A 52 7.38 -17.47 0.41
N SER A 53 6.24 -16.81 0.19
CA SER A 53 5.80 -15.63 0.95
C SER A 53 4.96 -15.96 2.18
N LEU A 54 4.71 -17.24 2.47
CA LEU A 54 3.80 -17.72 3.52
C LEU A 54 2.39 -17.12 3.43
N GLY A 55 1.93 -16.86 2.21
CA GLY A 55 0.64 -16.25 1.87
C GLY A 55 0.74 -14.74 1.71
N PHE A 56 -0.32 -14.04 2.11
CA PHE A 56 -0.38 -12.59 2.09
C PHE A 56 0.08 -11.99 3.42
N CYS A 57 0.59 -10.77 3.40
CA CYS A 57 0.79 -10.01 4.64
C CYS A 57 -0.55 -9.81 5.35
N ASN A 58 -0.53 -9.48 6.64
CA ASN A 58 -1.73 -9.33 7.46
C ASN A 58 -2.82 -8.49 6.77
N GLU A 59 -2.45 -7.31 6.27
CA GLU A 59 -3.39 -6.40 5.60
C GLU A 59 -4.00 -7.00 4.33
N HIS A 60 -3.17 -7.60 3.47
CA HIS A 60 -3.64 -8.21 2.23
C HIS A 60 -4.38 -9.53 2.46
N ALA A 61 -4.09 -10.26 3.54
CA ALA A 61 -4.84 -11.45 3.93
C ALA A 61 -6.27 -11.10 4.36
N TYR A 62 -6.45 -10.04 5.16
CA TYR A 62 -7.79 -9.58 5.51
C TYR A 62 -8.54 -9.01 4.32
N ARG A 63 -7.86 -8.29 3.41
CA ARG A 63 -8.49 -7.86 2.16
C ARG A 63 -8.93 -9.04 1.29
N TRP A 64 -8.06 -10.04 1.14
CA TRP A 64 -8.35 -11.28 0.43
C TRP A 64 -9.61 -11.95 0.98
N LEU A 65 -9.75 -12.09 2.30
CA LEU A 65 -10.94 -12.70 2.91
C LEU A 65 -12.27 -12.01 2.53
N HIS A 66 -12.25 -10.72 2.19
CA HIS A 66 -13.46 -10.01 1.78
C HIS A 66 -13.87 -10.27 0.33
N VAL A 67 -12.94 -10.63 -0.54
CA VAL A 67 -13.17 -10.77 -2.00
C VAL A 67 -12.99 -12.20 -2.51
N ALA A 68 -12.36 -13.06 -1.73
CA ALA A 68 -12.02 -14.41 -2.14
C ALA A 68 -13.20 -15.37 -2.12
N ASN A 69 -13.20 -16.33 -3.04
CA ASN A 69 -14.06 -17.49 -2.90
C ASN A 69 -13.47 -18.49 -1.89
N VAL A 70 -14.36 -19.29 -1.28
CA VAL A 70 -14.01 -20.24 -0.21
C VAL A 70 -13.02 -21.29 -0.72
N LEU A 71 -13.17 -21.74 -1.97
CA LEU A 71 -12.34 -22.80 -2.55
C LEU A 71 -10.89 -22.33 -2.76
N ALA A 72 -10.68 -21.19 -3.39
CA ALA A 72 -9.36 -20.60 -3.63
C ALA A 72 -8.63 -20.36 -2.30
N THR A 73 -9.34 -19.83 -1.31
CA THR A 73 -8.80 -19.65 0.04
C THR A 73 -8.39 -20.98 0.66
N ALA A 74 -9.25 -22.00 0.60
CA ALA A 74 -8.95 -23.32 1.14
C ALA A 74 -7.75 -23.98 0.44
N GLN A 75 -7.63 -23.87 -0.88
CA GLN A 75 -6.52 -24.42 -1.66
C GLN A 75 -5.19 -23.76 -1.31
N ILE A 76 -5.15 -22.43 -1.32
CA ILE A 76 -3.94 -21.64 -1.02
C ILE A 76 -3.47 -21.93 0.40
N TYR A 77 -4.35 -21.78 1.39
CA TYR A 77 -3.95 -21.92 2.79
C TYR A 77 -3.75 -23.39 3.21
N ARG A 78 -4.37 -24.37 2.53
CA ARG A 78 -4.00 -25.78 2.71
C ARG A 78 -2.57 -26.04 2.26
N ASP A 79 -2.15 -25.51 1.11
CA ASP A 79 -0.77 -25.67 0.60
C ASP A 79 0.25 -25.04 1.56
N ILE A 80 -0.01 -23.80 2.01
CA ILE A 80 0.85 -23.09 2.97
C ILE A 80 0.93 -23.83 4.30
N LEU A 81 -0.21 -24.20 4.90
CA LEU A 81 -0.22 -24.91 6.19
C LEU A 81 0.41 -26.29 6.09
N SER A 82 0.24 -27.00 4.98
CA SER A 82 0.91 -28.30 4.78
C SER A 82 2.42 -28.15 4.73
N HIS A 83 2.93 -27.10 4.06
CA HIS A 83 4.35 -26.77 4.05
C HIS A 83 4.86 -26.40 5.45
N LEU A 84 4.15 -25.52 6.17
CA LEU A 84 4.52 -25.12 7.53
C LEU A 84 4.48 -26.29 8.52
N VAL A 85 3.53 -27.22 8.40
CA VAL A 85 3.48 -28.42 9.24
C VAL A 85 4.72 -29.29 9.04
N ALA A 86 5.21 -29.43 7.81
CA ALA A 86 6.44 -30.15 7.52
C ALA A 86 7.66 -29.42 8.13
N GLU A 87 7.80 -28.12 7.88
CA GLU A 87 8.93 -27.32 8.37
C GLU A 87 8.97 -27.26 9.91
N ILE A 88 7.82 -27.03 10.56
CA ILE A 88 7.73 -26.91 12.02
C ILE A 88 7.88 -28.26 12.71
N GLY A 89 7.36 -29.35 12.12
CA GLY A 89 7.44 -30.69 12.69
C GLY A 89 8.88 -31.18 12.91
N ASP A 90 9.80 -30.70 12.07
CA ASP A 90 11.22 -31.04 12.15
C ASP A 90 12.03 -30.10 13.06
N LEU A 91 11.43 -28.99 13.52
CA LEU A 91 12.10 -28.08 14.45
C LEU A 91 12.40 -28.79 15.78
N ARG A 92 13.60 -28.54 16.29
CA ARG A 92 14.03 -28.97 17.62
C ARG A 92 14.42 -27.74 18.42
N ALA A 93 14.07 -27.75 19.71
CA ALA A 93 14.50 -26.69 20.60
C ALA A 93 16.03 -26.61 20.58
N PRO A 94 16.63 -25.41 20.46
CA PRO A 94 18.07 -25.26 20.52
C PRO A 94 18.56 -25.84 21.85
N ARG A 95 19.55 -26.74 21.78
CA ARG A 95 20.17 -27.31 22.99
C ARG A 95 20.88 -26.19 23.73
N ARG A 96 20.28 -25.69 24.82
CA ARG A 96 20.98 -24.83 25.78
C ARG A 96 22.06 -25.67 26.45
N GLY A 97 23.32 -25.48 26.05
CA GLY A 97 24.46 -26.14 26.68
C GLY A 97 24.53 -25.86 28.18
N LEU A 98 25.05 -26.81 28.95
CA LEU A 98 25.13 -26.80 30.43
C LEU A 98 26.01 -25.68 31.02
N PHE A 99 26.63 -24.84 30.17
CA PHE A 99 27.48 -23.71 30.56
C PHE A 99 26.78 -22.37 30.27
N THR A 100 25.62 -22.13 30.86
CA THR A 100 25.04 -20.76 30.94
C THR A 100 25.67 -20.00 32.10
N GLY A 101 26.99 -19.80 32.02
CA GLY A 101 27.68 -18.73 32.72
C GLY A 101 27.61 -17.45 31.89
N VAL A 102 27.63 -16.30 32.55
CA VAL A 102 27.48 -14.93 32.02
C VAL A 102 28.47 -14.55 30.88
N ALA A 103 29.37 -15.44 30.48
CA ALA A 103 30.35 -15.27 29.41
C ALA A 103 29.83 -15.49 27.97
N ALA A 104 28.59 -15.97 27.77
CA ALA A 104 28.05 -16.23 26.42
C ALA A 104 27.58 -14.96 25.65
N ARG A 105 27.97 -13.75 26.10
CA ARG A 105 27.58 -12.47 25.47
C ARG A 105 28.60 -11.90 24.49
N LEU A 106 29.72 -12.59 24.23
CA LEU A 106 30.64 -12.19 23.16
C LEU A 106 30.43 -13.06 21.91
N PRO A 107 30.11 -12.47 20.74
CA PRO A 107 30.08 -13.21 19.49
C PRO A 107 31.52 -13.37 19.01
N LEU A 108 32.18 -14.45 19.43
CA LEU A 108 33.39 -14.91 18.75
C LEU A 108 32.95 -15.70 17.53
N ALA A 109 33.15 -15.09 16.36
CA ALA A 109 32.94 -15.70 15.06
C ALA A 109 33.81 -16.96 14.92
N GLY A 110 33.19 -18.12 15.04
CA GLY A 110 33.72 -19.41 14.58
C GLY A 110 32.99 -19.83 13.30
N PRO A 111 33.68 -20.43 12.32
CA PRO A 111 33.05 -20.94 11.12
C PRO A 111 32.39 -22.29 11.42
N GLU A 112 31.25 -22.54 10.78
CA GLU A 112 30.57 -23.85 10.71
C GLU A 112 29.73 -24.28 11.93
N GLY A 113 28.60 -23.59 12.12
CA GLY A 113 27.46 -24.09 12.89
C GLY A 113 26.22 -23.29 12.49
N ARG A 114 25.36 -23.88 11.66
CA ARG A 114 24.06 -23.30 11.28
C ARG A 114 23.13 -23.33 12.50
N ASP A 115 23.41 -22.48 13.47
CA ASP A 115 22.55 -22.21 14.62
C ASP A 115 21.68 -21.00 14.28
N SER A 116 21.09 -21.00 13.08
CA SER A 116 19.92 -20.19 12.79
C SER A 116 18.79 -20.78 13.62
N GLY A 117 18.62 -20.26 14.84
CA GLY A 117 17.56 -20.69 15.75
C GLY A 117 16.24 -20.80 14.99
N GLY A 118 15.52 -21.91 15.17
CA GLY A 118 14.43 -22.37 14.29
C GLY A 118 13.34 -21.35 13.95
N ALA A 119 13.23 -20.25 14.69
CA ALA A 119 12.34 -19.12 14.37
C ALA A 119 12.74 -18.37 13.08
N ALA A 120 14.03 -18.26 12.75
CA ALA A 120 14.47 -17.58 11.52
C ALA A 120 14.09 -18.36 10.25
N MET A 121 13.89 -19.68 10.38
CA MET A 121 13.46 -20.56 9.29
C MET A 121 11.96 -20.42 8.97
N LEU A 122 11.19 -19.78 9.86
CA LEU A 122 9.77 -19.48 9.68
C LEU A 122 9.53 -18.06 9.13
N ALA A 123 10.60 -17.36 8.75
CA ALA A 123 10.47 -16.10 8.03
C ALA A 123 10.14 -16.38 6.55
N PRO A 124 9.24 -15.61 5.92
CA PRO A 124 9.00 -15.73 4.49
C PRO A 124 10.27 -15.38 3.70
N SER A 125 10.59 -16.18 2.69
CA SER A 125 11.72 -15.92 1.79
C SER A 125 11.38 -14.93 0.68
N GLU A 126 10.08 -14.76 0.40
CA GLU A 126 9.57 -13.83 -0.61
C GLU A 126 8.63 -12.78 -0.01
N ARG A 127 8.52 -11.64 -0.69
CA ARG A 127 7.56 -10.58 -0.30
C ARG A 127 6.13 -11.01 -0.65
N CYS A 128 5.17 -10.52 0.13
CA CYS A 128 3.74 -10.70 -0.17
C CYS A 128 3.43 -10.33 -1.64
N PRO A 129 2.88 -11.23 -2.46
CA PRO A 129 2.64 -10.96 -3.89
C PRO A 129 1.73 -9.75 -4.15
N ALA A 130 0.69 -9.56 -3.35
CA ALA A 130 -0.18 -8.38 -3.45
C ALA A 130 0.56 -7.06 -3.12
N CYS A 131 1.50 -7.09 -2.17
CA CYS A 131 2.38 -5.96 -1.88
C CYS A 131 3.30 -5.65 -3.07
N VAL A 132 3.76 -6.66 -3.81
CA VAL A 132 4.59 -6.45 -5.01
C VAL A 132 3.78 -5.81 -6.13
N VAL A 133 2.53 -6.25 -6.34
CA VAL A 133 1.61 -5.63 -7.31
C VAL A 133 1.32 -4.18 -6.93
N LEU A 134 1.03 -3.94 -5.65
CA LEU A 134 0.79 -2.60 -5.09
C LEU A 134 1.95 -1.65 -5.39
N ASP A 135 3.17 -2.02 -4.98
CA ASP A 135 4.37 -1.18 -5.14
C ASP A 135 4.70 -0.91 -6.61
N ARG A 136 4.53 -1.92 -7.47
CA ARG A 136 4.82 -1.80 -8.91
C ARG A 136 3.85 -0.83 -9.58
N THR A 137 2.56 -0.95 -9.29
CA THR A 137 1.53 -0.05 -9.84
C THR A 137 1.71 1.36 -9.32
N GLU A 138 2.01 1.52 -8.02
CA GLU A 138 2.26 2.82 -7.41
C GLU A 138 3.42 3.54 -8.11
N THR A 139 4.56 2.84 -8.26
CA THR A 139 5.74 3.39 -8.94
C THR A 139 5.42 3.82 -10.36
N MET A 140 4.79 2.94 -11.15
CA MET A 140 4.43 3.22 -12.54
C MET A 140 3.44 4.38 -12.68
N ALA A 141 2.45 4.47 -11.79
CA ALA A 141 1.46 5.55 -11.78
C ALA A 141 2.11 6.88 -11.42
N VAL A 142 2.98 6.92 -10.41
CA VAL A 142 3.71 8.15 -10.02
C VAL A 142 4.63 8.61 -11.16
N GLU A 143 5.42 7.71 -11.74
CA GLU A 143 6.32 8.05 -12.86
C GLU A 143 5.55 8.58 -14.07
N THR A 144 4.43 7.94 -14.41
CA THR A 144 3.57 8.37 -15.53
C THR A 144 2.95 9.73 -15.24
N LEU A 145 2.45 9.96 -14.03
CA LEU A 145 1.86 11.24 -13.62
C LEU A 145 2.90 12.37 -13.70
N VAL A 146 4.09 12.18 -13.13
CA VAL A 146 5.16 13.17 -13.14
C VAL A 146 5.63 13.48 -14.56
N ARG A 147 5.72 12.47 -15.43
CA ARG A 147 6.08 12.66 -16.83
C ARG A 147 5.01 13.44 -17.61
N ALA A 148 3.73 13.20 -17.32
CA ALA A 148 2.60 13.80 -18.04
C ALA A 148 2.20 15.18 -17.52
N ILE A 149 2.52 15.53 -16.27
CA ILE A 149 2.07 16.78 -15.65
C ILE A 149 2.48 18.07 -16.39
N PRO A 150 3.60 18.14 -17.15
CA PRO A 150 3.91 19.34 -17.93
C PRO A 150 2.93 19.59 -19.10
N GLU A 151 2.16 18.59 -19.53
CA GLU A 151 1.19 18.73 -20.61
C GLU A 151 -0.01 19.59 -20.15
N PRO A 152 -0.38 20.68 -20.86
CA PRO A 152 -1.38 21.63 -20.38
C PRO A 152 -2.76 21.00 -20.07
N GLY A 153 -3.22 20.09 -20.93
CA GLY A 153 -4.51 19.41 -20.75
C GLY A 153 -4.51 18.46 -19.55
N PHE A 154 -3.41 17.74 -19.35
CA PHE A 154 -3.24 16.84 -18.21
C PHE A 154 -3.12 17.63 -16.90
N ALA A 155 -2.34 18.71 -16.90
CA ALA A 155 -2.20 19.62 -15.76
C ALA A 155 -3.53 20.26 -15.35
N ALA A 156 -4.34 20.68 -16.33
CA ALA A 156 -5.66 21.25 -16.07
C ALA A 156 -6.60 20.21 -15.41
N ALA A 157 -6.64 18.99 -15.95
CA ALA A 157 -7.42 17.90 -15.37
C ALA A 157 -6.95 17.53 -13.96
N TYR A 158 -5.63 17.45 -13.74
CA TYR A 158 -5.06 17.17 -12.42
C TYR A 158 -5.43 18.26 -11.39
N ARG A 159 -5.33 19.55 -11.76
CA ARG A 159 -5.69 20.66 -10.85
C ARG A 159 -7.18 20.69 -10.49
N ALA A 160 -8.04 20.16 -11.36
CA ALA A 160 -9.47 20.03 -11.09
C ALA A 160 -9.81 18.81 -10.22
N SER A 161 -8.88 17.87 -10.05
CA SER A 161 -9.06 16.68 -9.21
C SER A 161 -8.88 16.98 -7.72
N ALA A 162 -9.14 15.99 -6.86
CA ALA A 162 -8.81 16.07 -5.43
C ALA A 162 -7.29 16.11 -5.14
N GLY A 163 -6.44 15.90 -6.16
CA GLY A 163 -4.99 15.90 -6.02
C GLY A 163 -4.43 14.62 -5.38
N LEU A 164 -3.14 14.64 -5.04
CA LEU A 164 -2.47 13.50 -4.41
C LEU A 164 -2.57 13.58 -2.88
N CYS A 165 -2.74 12.42 -2.25
CA CYS A 165 -2.51 12.31 -0.80
C CYS A 165 -1.04 12.57 -0.49
N LEU A 166 -0.72 12.92 0.76
CA LEU A 166 0.62 13.31 1.19
C LEU A 166 1.68 12.24 0.90
N SER A 167 1.36 10.95 1.05
CA SER A 167 2.27 9.85 0.72
C SER A 167 2.64 9.88 -0.77
N HIS A 168 1.65 9.95 -1.66
CA HIS A 168 1.89 9.98 -3.10
C HIS A 168 2.43 11.32 -3.60
N LEU A 169 2.09 12.44 -2.93
CA LEU A 169 2.68 13.74 -3.22
C LEU A 169 4.18 13.73 -2.90
N ARG A 170 4.59 13.16 -1.77
CA ARG A 170 6.02 12.99 -1.44
C ARG A 170 6.75 12.19 -2.50
N LEU A 171 6.17 11.08 -2.94
CA LEU A 171 6.75 10.26 -4.02
C LEU A 171 6.83 11.04 -5.34
N ALA A 172 5.75 11.73 -5.73
CA ALA A 172 5.72 12.50 -6.97
C ALA A 172 6.73 13.66 -6.96
N LEU A 173 6.82 14.43 -5.87
CA LEU A 173 7.78 15.51 -5.73
C LEU A 173 9.23 15.01 -5.71
N ALA A 174 9.49 13.84 -5.10
CA ALA A 174 10.82 13.22 -5.13
C ALA A 174 11.19 12.68 -6.52
N THR A 175 10.21 12.26 -7.31
CA THR A 175 10.39 11.74 -8.68
C THR A 175 10.50 12.88 -9.71
N ALA A 176 9.89 14.04 -9.45
CA ALA A 176 9.94 15.21 -10.34
C ALA A 176 11.38 15.71 -10.51
N ARG A 177 11.83 15.79 -11.78
CA ARG A 177 13.19 16.23 -12.13
C ARG A 177 13.24 17.67 -12.63
N ASP A 178 12.13 18.19 -13.12
CA ASP A 178 12.02 19.56 -13.62
C ASP A 178 11.18 20.44 -12.68
N GLN A 179 11.52 21.72 -12.67
CA GLN A 179 10.88 22.70 -11.77
C GLN A 179 9.40 22.92 -12.13
N ALA A 180 9.03 22.82 -13.40
CA ALA A 180 7.65 23.04 -13.84
C ALA A 180 6.71 21.97 -13.28
N ALA A 181 7.07 20.69 -13.39
CA ALA A 181 6.32 19.59 -12.80
C ALA A 181 6.23 19.74 -11.27
N PHE A 182 7.35 20.06 -10.62
CA PHE A 182 7.39 20.29 -9.17
C PHE A 182 6.43 21.38 -8.72
N ASP A 183 6.43 22.53 -9.41
CA ASP A 183 5.58 23.67 -9.09
C ASP A 183 4.10 23.32 -9.27
N VAL A 184 3.72 22.64 -10.36
CA VAL A 184 2.32 22.23 -10.57
C VAL A 184 1.83 21.30 -9.45
N LEU A 185 2.63 20.32 -9.05
CA LEU A 185 2.28 19.39 -7.97
C LEU A 185 2.17 20.10 -6.61
N ARG A 186 3.15 20.96 -6.29
CA ARG A 186 3.17 21.74 -5.04
C ARG A 186 1.97 22.66 -4.97
N ASP A 187 1.72 23.44 -6.00
CA ASP A 187 0.71 24.50 -5.99
C ASP A 187 -0.70 23.90 -5.96
N ALA A 188 -0.94 22.79 -6.68
CA ALA A 188 -2.18 22.05 -6.58
C ALA A 188 -2.43 21.49 -5.17
N ALA A 189 -1.41 20.92 -4.54
CA ALA A 189 -1.52 20.40 -3.17
C ALA A 189 -1.82 21.51 -2.15
N VAL A 190 -1.08 22.63 -2.21
CA VAL A 190 -1.29 23.78 -1.32
C VAL A 190 -2.69 24.37 -1.52
N GLY A 191 -3.14 24.54 -2.76
CA GLY A 191 -4.47 25.03 -3.07
C GLY A 191 -5.57 24.13 -2.51
N GLY A 192 -5.47 22.81 -2.74
CA GLY A 192 -6.43 21.84 -2.23
C GLY A 192 -6.46 21.78 -0.70
N TRP A 193 -5.31 21.86 -0.03
CA TRP A 193 -5.27 21.84 1.43
C TRP A 193 -5.82 23.13 2.06
N LYS A 194 -5.60 24.30 1.46
CA LYS A 194 -6.24 25.54 1.93
C LYS A 194 -7.76 25.43 1.89
N ALA A 195 -8.32 24.94 0.79
CA ALA A 195 -9.76 24.70 0.70
C ALA A 195 -10.27 23.68 1.73
N ILE A 196 -9.48 22.66 2.07
CA ILE A 196 -9.83 21.72 3.15
C ILE A 196 -9.77 22.40 4.51
N LEU A 197 -8.74 23.21 4.79
CA LEU A 197 -8.60 23.95 6.05
C LEU A 197 -9.78 24.89 6.27
N ASP A 198 -10.20 25.64 5.25
CA ASP A 198 -11.37 26.53 5.34
C ASP A 198 -12.63 25.76 5.78
N HIS A 199 -12.86 24.57 5.22
CA HIS A 199 -13.99 23.72 5.63
C HIS A 199 -13.83 23.12 7.04
N LEU A 200 -12.60 22.78 7.45
CA LEU A 200 -12.34 22.26 8.79
C LEU A 200 -12.55 23.35 9.85
N ASP A 201 -12.09 24.58 9.57
CA ASP A 201 -12.28 25.73 10.45
C ASP A 201 -13.78 26.04 10.62
N GLU A 202 -14.57 25.90 9.55
CA GLU A 202 -16.03 26.03 9.62
C GLU A 202 -16.68 24.93 10.48
N ILE A 203 -16.23 23.67 10.36
CA ILE A 203 -16.70 22.59 11.25
C ILE A 203 -16.37 22.90 12.70
N ILE A 204 -15.14 23.34 12.98
CA ILE A 204 -14.68 23.70 14.34
C ILE A 204 -15.50 24.86 14.89
N ARG A 205 -15.76 25.90 14.07
CA ARG A 205 -16.59 27.05 14.43
C ARG A 205 -18.02 26.64 14.79
N ARG A 206 -18.64 25.76 14.00
CA ARG A 206 -20.02 25.26 14.24
C ARG A 206 -20.14 24.40 15.48
N HIS A 207 -19.05 23.81 15.97
CA HIS A 207 -19.06 23.01 17.18
C HIS A 207 -19.13 23.86 18.47
N ASP A 208 -18.98 25.19 18.38
CA ASP A 208 -19.36 26.09 19.48
C ASP A 208 -20.89 26.01 19.66
N TYR A 209 -21.34 25.69 20.89
CA TYR A 209 -22.73 25.38 21.28
C TYR A 209 -23.76 26.46 20.94
N ARG A 210 -23.31 27.61 20.44
CA ARG A 210 -24.09 28.77 20.04
C ARG A 210 -24.65 28.69 18.61
N TYR A 211 -24.22 27.73 17.79
CA TYR A 211 -24.56 27.65 16.35
C TYR A 211 -25.30 26.36 15.95
N THR A 212 -25.91 25.65 16.89
CA THR A 212 -26.53 24.30 16.76
C THR A 212 -27.74 24.19 15.80
N GLY A 213 -28.08 25.24 15.04
CA GLY A 213 -29.28 25.31 14.22
C GLY A 213 -29.07 25.69 12.75
N GLU A 214 -27.82 25.86 12.29
CA GLU A 214 -27.54 26.19 10.89
C GLU A 214 -27.50 24.90 10.02
N PRO A 215 -28.02 24.94 8.78
CA PRO A 215 -27.95 23.81 7.86
C PRO A 215 -26.49 23.47 7.48
N ALA A 216 -26.19 22.18 7.32
CA ALA A 216 -24.87 21.72 6.87
C ALA A 216 -24.58 22.23 5.45
N GLY A 217 -23.42 22.85 5.26
CA GLY A 217 -22.90 23.32 3.98
C GLY A 217 -21.89 22.34 3.35
N ASP A 218 -21.05 22.88 2.47
CA ASP A 218 -20.03 22.14 1.70
C ASP A 218 -18.90 21.53 2.57
N GLU A 219 -18.90 21.83 3.88
CA GLU A 219 -18.01 21.22 4.86
C GLU A 219 -18.28 19.73 5.09
N ARG A 220 -19.41 19.20 4.61
CA ARG A 220 -19.73 17.77 4.73
C ARG A 220 -18.61 16.92 4.13
N GLY A 221 -18.08 16.01 4.94
CA GLY A 221 -16.98 15.11 4.55
C GLY A 221 -15.59 15.76 4.55
N ALA A 222 -15.42 17.03 4.93
CA ALA A 222 -14.10 17.68 4.95
C ALA A 222 -13.11 16.99 5.89
N ALA A 223 -13.56 16.51 7.05
CA ALA A 223 -12.74 15.71 7.97
C ALA A 223 -12.24 14.40 7.32
N GLU A 224 -13.09 13.72 6.56
CA GLU A 224 -12.70 12.51 5.83
C GLU A 224 -11.75 12.83 4.67
N ARG A 225 -12.00 13.91 3.91
CA ARG A 225 -11.09 14.39 2.87
C ARG A 225 -9.72 14.71 3.45
N ALA A 226 -9.66 15.38 4.59
CA ALA A 226 -8.42 15.70 5.30
C ALA A 226 -7.67 14.42 5.71
N LEU A 227 -8.38 13.43 6.26
CA LEU A 227 -7.80 12.13 6.59
C LEU A 227 -7.23 11.44 5.33
N ARG A 228 -8.05 11.29 4.28
CA ARG A 228 -7.61 10.67 3.02
C ARG A 228 -6.43 11.41 2.38
N GLN A 229 -6.41 12.74 2.44
CA GLN A 229 -5.27 13.52 1.95
C GLN A 229 -4.01 13.36 2.76
N THR A 230 -4.10 13.03 4.05
CA THR A 230 -2.92 12.98 4.92
C THR A 230 -2.39 11.57 5.15
N VAL A 231 -3.22 10.54 5.05
CA VAL A 231 -2.81 9.13 5.22
C VAL A 231 -2.99 8.27 3.97
N GLY A 232 -3.74 8.73 2.97
CA GLY A 232 -4.14 7.93 1.81
C GLY A 232 -5.43 7.13 2.06
N THR A 233 -5.88 6.42 1.02
CA THR A 233 -7.01 5.48 1.13
C THR A 233 -6.57 4.23 1.89
N ARG A 234 -7.48 3.64 2.69
CA ARG A 234 -7.24 2.36 3.37
C ARG A 234 -6.71 1.30 2.38
N GLY A 235 -5.65 0.58 2.74
CA GLY A 235 -4.98 -0.36 1.86
C GLY A 235 -3.71 0.18 1.20
N ILE A 236 -3.48 1.50 1.23
CA ILE A 236 -2.24 2.10 0.76
C ILE A 236 -1.22 2.12 1.89
N ARG A 237 0.05 1.89 1.55
CA ARG A 237 1.13 2.08 2.52
C ARG A 237 1.16 3.53 2.96
N GLY A 238 0.86 3.75 4.23
CA GLY A 238 0.84 5.08 4.83
C GLY A 238 2.22 5.74 4.86
N ARG A 239 2.37 6.77 5.68
CA ARG A 239 3.63 7.54 5.79
C ARG A 239 4.83 6.72 6.29
N GLN A 240 4.58 5.58 6.90
CA GLN A 240 5.61 4.66 7.35
C GLN A 240 5.77 3.63 6.23
N GLY A 241 6.93 3.65 5.57
CA GLY A 241 7.34 2.61 4.63
C GLY A 241 7.33 1.23 5.27
N PRO A 242 7.66 0.15 4.53
CA PRO A 242 7.68 -1.18 5.12
C PRO A 242 8.58 -1.20 6.38
N PRO A 243 8.26 -2.05 7.39
CA PRO A 243 9.19 -2.30 8.49
C PRO A 243 10.53 -2.84 7.98
#